data_AF-A0A250Y9J9-F1
#
_entry.id   AF-A0A250Y9J9-F1
#
_cell.length_a   1.000
_cell.length_b   1.000
_cell.length_c   1.000
_cell.angle_alpha   90.00
_cell.angle_beta   90.00
_cell.angle_gamma   90.00
#
_symmetry.space_group_name_H-M   'P 1'
#
loop_
_entity.id
_entity.type
_entity.pdbx_description
1 polymer ?
#
loop_
_entity_poly.entity_id
_entity_poly.type
_entity_poly.pdbx_seq_one_letter_code
_entity_poly.pdbx_strand_id
1 'polypeptide(L)'
;MFQFHRLLQYARPRLGSQQPFFWMFVDNLLLTQDDQATATRFFEMEPVTLQDVRGRVLHNAVRVWSNIPAVKSKHEALDPEEELSLLSQATQKAKLATQRPATLVKNCFLPLREYFKYFSQNSVPLYK
;
A
#
# COMPACT_ATOMS: atom_id res chain seq x y z
N MET A 1 0.97 0.42 -13.37
CA MET A 1 2.28 0.06 -12.79
C MET A 1 3.44 0.77 -13.50
N PHE A 2 3.67 0.62 -14.82
CA PHE A 2 4.84 1.22 -15.50
C PHE A 2 4.99 2.74 -15.35
N GLN A 3 3.88 3.48 -15.41
CA GLN A 3 3.90 4.94 -15.23
C GLN A 3 4.38 5.34 -13.83
N PHE A 4 4.00 4.59 -12.81
CA PHE A 4 4.47 4.82 -11.44
C PHE A 4 5.97 4.56 -11.34
N HIS A 5 6.47 3.44 -11.89
CA HIS A 5 7.91 3.16 -11.89
C HIS A 5 8.70 4.27 -12.62
N ARG A 6 8.21 4.76 -13.77
CA ARG A 6 8.85 5.87 -14.48
C ARG A 6 8.95 7.14 -13.62
N LEU A 7 7.84 7.54 -12.99
CA LEU A 7 7.80 8.70 -12.09
C LEU A 7 8.68 8.49 -10.85
N LEU A 8 8.74 7.26 -10.33
CA LEU A 8 9.59 6.90 -9.21
C LEU A 8 11.07 7.14 -9.53
N GLN A 9 11.52 6.79 -10.74
CA GLN A 9 12.90 7.05 -11.16
C GLN A 9 13.18 8.56 -11.27
N TYR A 10 12.23 9.36 -11.77
CA TYR A 10 12.41 10.81 -11.85
C TYR A 10 12.37 11.51 -10.48
N ALA A 11 11.60 10.99 -9.53
CA ALA A 11 11.49 11.55 -8.19
C ALA A 11 12.64 11.11 -7.26
N ARG A 12 13.43 10.10 -7.66
CA ARG A 12 14.50 9.55 -6.83
C ARG A 12 15.57 10.62 -6.56
N PRO A 13 15.98 10.84 -5.30
CA PRO A 13 17.04 11.78 -4.98
C PRO A 13 18.35 11.41 -5.67
N ARG A 14 19.19 12.42 -5.93
CA ARG A 14 20.53 12.23 -6.48
C ARG A 14 21.37 11.30 -5.58
N LEU A 15 22.25 10.53 -6.21
CA LEU A 15 23.21 9.69 -5.52
C LEU A 15 24.01 10.53 -4.52
N GLY A 16 24.07 10.10 -3.26
CA GLY A 16 24.74 10.84 -2.17
C GLY A 16 23.86 11.81 -1.39
N SER A 17 22.58 11.99 -1.77
CA SER A 17 21.63 12.74 -0.95
C SER A 17 21.33 12.01 0.36
N GLN A 18 21.36 12.73 1.49
CA GLN A 18 20.96 12.23 2.81
C GLN A 18 19.45 12.35 3.05
N GLN A 19 18.69 12.84 2.06
CA GLN A 19 17.26 13.03 2.21
C GLN A 19 16.54 11.67 2.29
N PRO A 20 15.74 11.43 3.34
CA PRO A 20 14.93 10.23 3.41
C PRO A 20 13.90 10.23 2.27
N PHE A 21 13.86 9.15 1.50
CA PHE A 21 12.98 8.98 0.36
C PHE A 21 12.17 7.69 0.50
N PHE A 22 10.85 7.83 0.53
CA PHE A 22 9.93 6.72 0.66
C PHE A 22 8.95 6.68 -0.50
N TRP A 23 8.59 5.47 -0.92
CA TRP A 23 7.60 5.24 -1.96
C TRP A 23 6.75 4.03 -1.60
N MET A 24 5.53 4.02 -2.12
CA MET A 24 4.59 2.91 -1.95
C MET A 24 3.75 2.78 -3.22
N PHE A 25 3.65 1.57 -3.74
CA PHE A 25 2.72 1.19 -4.79
C PHE A 25 1.71 0.20 -4.20
N VAL A 26 0.42 0.49 -4.37
CA VAL A 26 -0.69 -0.30 -3.82
C VAL A 26 -1.51 -0.85 -4.97
N ASP A 27 -1.69 -2.16 -4.98
CA ASP A 27 -2.59 -2.86 -5.89
C ASP A 27 -3.81 -3.40 -5.11
N ASN A 28 -5.00 -3.15 -5.64
CA ASN A 28 -6.26 -3.64 -5.07
C ASN A 28 -6.61 -5.03 -5.61
N LEU A 29 -5.60 -5.90 -5.71
CA LEU A 29 -5.69 -7.21 -6.35
C LEU A 29 -6.13 -7.13 -7.82
N LEU A 30 -5.83 -6.04 -8.53
CA LEU A 30 -6.23 -5.91 -9.94
C LEU A 30 -5.16 -6.44 -10.90
N LEU A 31 -3.93 -6.63 -10.42
CA LEU A 31 -2.83 -7.15 -11.22
C LEU A 31 -2.93 -8.68 -11.37
N THR A 32 -2.77 -9.15 -12.60
CA THR A 32 -2.64 -10.59 -12.90
C THR A 32 -1.34 -11.15 -12.31
N GLN A 33 -1.19 -12.48 -12.28
CA GLN A 33 0.04 -13.11 -11.81
C GLN A 33 1.27 -12.68 -12.64
N ASP A 34 1.12 -12.51 -13.96
CA ASP A 34 2.19 -12.04 -14.84
C ASP A 34 2.54 -10.57 -14.58
N ASP A 35 1.53 -9.73 -14.35
CA ASP A 35 1.74 -8.33 -13.99
C ASP A 35 2.43 -8.19 -12.62
N GLN A 36 2.10 -9.07 -11.67
CA GLN A 36 2.75 -9.13 -10.36
C GLN A 36 4.20 -9.55 -10.47
N ALA A 37 4.51 -10.60 -11.24
CA ALA A 37 5.89 -11.00 -11.49
C ALA A 37 6.69 -9.86 -12.15
N THR A 38 6.05 -9.12 -13.07
CA THR A 38 6.63 -7.93 -13.67
C THR A 38 6.82 -6.82 -12.63
N ALA A 39 5.86 -6.59 -11.74
CA ALA A 39 5.95 -5.64 -10.63
C ALA A 39 7.11 -5.94 -9.69
N THR A 40 7.24 -7.19 -9.25
CA THR A 40 8.35 -7.64 -8.41
C THR A 40 9.70 -7.38 -9.07
N ARG A 41 9.84 -7.63 -10.37
CA ARG A 41 11.09 -7.35 -11.11
C ARG A 41 11.40 -5.86 -11.20
N PHE A 42 10.42 -5.01 -11.50
CA PHE A 42 10.60 -3.56 -11.63
C PHE A 42 10.84 -2.85 -10.30
N PHE A 43 10.27 -3.36 -9.22
CA PHE A 43 10.43 -2.81 -7.88
C PHE A 43 11.54 -3.49 -7.07
N GLU A 44 12.12 -4.57 -7.60
CA GLU A 44 13.18 -5.37 -6.97
C GLU A 44 12.78 -5.90 -5.59
N MET A 45 11.48 -6.20 -5.39
CA MET A 45 10.95 -6.68 -4.12
C MET A 45 9.62 -7.40 -4.27
N GLU A 46 9.37 -8.37 -3.40
CA GLU A 46 8.09 -9.09 -3.34
C GLU A 46 6.96 -8.21 -2.75
N PRO A 47 5.70 -8.41 -3.19
CA PRO A 47 4.56 -7.75 -2.60
C PRO A 47 4.33 -8.20 -1.16
N VAL A 48 3.86 -7.26 -0.34
CA VAL A 48 3.27 -7.53 0.96
C VAL A 48 1.76 -7.50 0.82
N THR A 49 1.10 -8.62 1.17
CA THR A 49 -0.36 -8.64 1.23
C THR A 49 -0.82 -8.14 2.60
N LEU A 50 -1.70 -7.13 2.58
CA LEU A 50 -2.37 -6.59 3.76
C LEU A 50 -3.84 -6.97 3.70
N GLN A 51 -4.37 -7.54 4.79
CA GLN A 51 -5.73 -8.03 4.88
C GLN A 51 -6.56 -7.18 5.86
N ASP A 52 -7.84 -6.94 5.56
CA ASP A 52 -8.84 -6.35 6.46
C ASP A 52 -9.75 -7.49 6.93
N VAL A 53 -9.40 -8.10 8.05
CA VAL A 53 -10.20 -9.15 8.67
C VAL A 53 -11.03 -8.53 9.79
N ARG A 54 -12.36 -8.66 9.71
CA ARG A 54 -13.26 -8.30 10.83
C ARG A 54 -13.87 -9.57 11.40
N GLY A 55 -13.43 -9.93 12.61
CA GLY A 55 -13.80 -11.20 13.22
C GLY A 55 -13.12 -12.37 12.48
N ARG A 56 -13.90 -13.19 11.79
CA ARG A 56 -13.41 -14.32 10.95
C ARG A 56 -13.60 -14.10 9.46
N VAL A 57 -14.09 -12.92 9.05
CA VAL A 57 -14.43 -12.64 7.66
C VAL A 57 -13.40 -11.69 7.06
N LEU A 58 -12.79 -12.14 5.97
CA LEU A 58 -11.92 -11.31 5.13
C LEU A 58 -12.78 -10.33 4.32
N HIS A 59 -12.69 -9.04 4.63
CA HIS A 59 -13.47 -8.00 3.97
C HIS A 59 -12.77 -7.37 2.77
N ASN A 60 -11.44 -7.29 2.82
CA ASN A 60 -10.63 -6.68 1.78
C ASN A 60 -9.19 -7.16 1.88
N ALA A 61 -8.45 -7.13 0.78
CA ALA A 61 -7.00 -7.25 0.81
C ALA A 61 -6.37 -6.39 -0.27
N VAL A 62 -5.13 -5.97 -0.04
CA VAL A 62 -4.33 -5.20 -0.99
C VAL A 62 -2.91 -5.75 -1.02
N ARG A 63 -2.27 -5.68 -2.19
CA ARG A 63 -0.85 -5.97 -2.37
C ARG A 63 -0.07 -4.66 -2.37
N VAL A 64 1.04 -4.62 -1.65
CA VAL A 64 1.83 -3.41 -1.45
C VAL A 64 3.31 -3.66 -1.73
N TRP A 65 3.91 -2.81 -2.55
CA TRP A 65 5.37 -2.71 -2.73
C TRP A 65 5.81 -1.38 -2.13
N SER A 66 6.78 -1.41 -1.22
CA SER A 66 7.24 -0.19 -0.54
C SER A 66 8.58 -0.37 0.15
N ASN A 67 9.38 0.69 0.19
CA ASN A 67 10.60 0.75 1.00
C ASN A 67 10.35 1.23 2.45
N ILE A 68 9.10 1.39 2.88
CA ILE A 68 8.76 1.78 4.25
C ILE A 68 8.96 0.58 5.20
N PRO A 69 9.74 0.71 6.28
CA PRO A 69 10.13 -0.42 7.14
C PRO A 69 8.97 -1.28 7.66
N ALA A 70 7.89 -0.68 8.16
CA ALA A 70 6.77 -1.42 8.76
C ALA A 70 5.83 -2.09 7.75
N VAL A 71 6.07 -1.95 6.45
CA VAL A 71 5.27 -2.66 5.44
C VAL A 71 5.68 -4.13 5.42
N LYS A 72 6.98 -4.43 5.42
CA LYS A 72 7.49 -5.82 5.35
C LYS A 72 7.06 -6.70 6.52
N SER A 73 6.86 -6.13 7.70
CA SER A 73 6.47 -6.87 8.91
C SER A 73 4.99 -7.27 8.96
N LYS A 74 4.17 -6.80 8.01
CA LYS A 74 2.71 -7.03 7.98
C LYS A 74 2.28 -8.04 6.91
N HIS A 75 3.23 -8.82 6.38
CA HIS A 75 2.93 -9.79 5.34
C HIS A 75 2.06 -10.91 5.91
N GLU A 76 0.81 -10.98 5.47
CA GLU A 76 -0.10 -12.08 5.76
C GLU A 76 -0.34 -12.89 4.49
N ALA A 77 -0.03 -14.19 4.54
CA ALA A 77 -0.30 -15.09 3.43
C ALA A 77 -1.81 -15.12 3.16
N LEU A 78 -2.19 -14.89 1.91
CA LEU A 78 -3.57 -14.95 1.46
C LEU A 78 -3.85 -16.33 0.91
N ASP A 79 -4.95 -16.96 1.32
CA ASP A 79 -5.36 -18.22 0.74
C ASP A 79 -5.89 -17.99 -0.70
N PRO A 80 -5.55 -18.86 -1.68
CA PRO A 80 -6.01 -18.72 -3.06
C PRO A 80 -7.54 -18.67 -3.22
N GLU A 81 -8.30 -19.37 -2.36
CA GLU A 81 -9.76 -19.39 -2.43
C GLU A 81 -10.36 -18.05 -1.97
N GLU A 82 -9.77 -17.48 -0.90
CA GLU A 82 -10.13 -16.17 -0.36
C GLU A 82 -9.77 -15.05 -1.35
N GLU A 83 -8.63 -15.17 -2.03
CA GLU A 83 -8.22 -14.23 -3.08
C GLU A 83 -9.24 -14.21 -4.23
N LEU A 84 -9.68 -15.37 -4.71
CA LEU A 84 -10.66 -15.46 -5.81
C LEU A 84 -11.99 -14.80 -5.44
N SER A 85 -12.44 -15.02 -4.19
CA SER A 85 -13.63 -14.37 -3.65
C SER A 85 -13.48 -12.86 -3.63
N LEU A 86 -12.34 -12.35 -3.15
CA LEU A 86 -12.05 -10.92 -3.13
C LEU A 86 -11.93 -10.31 -4.54
N LEU A 87 -11.32 -11.03 -5.50
CA LEU A 87 -11.21 -10.60 -6.90
C LEU A 87 -12.57 -10.43 -7.56
N SER A 88 -13.49 -11.37 -7.31
CA SER A 88 -14.86 -11.29 -7.81
C SER A 88 -15.58 -10.05 -7.26
N GLN A 89 -15.40 -9.78 -5.96
CA GLN A 89 -15.95 -8.59 -5.31
C GLN A 89 -15.27 -7.30 -5.78
N ALA A 90 -13.95 -7.30 -5.96
CA ALA A 90 -13.18 -6.14 -6.42
C ALA A 90 -13.58 -5.74 -7.83
N THR A 91 -13.80 -6.72 -8.72
CA THR A 91 -14.32 -6.49 -10.08
C THR A 91 -15.73 -5.88 -10.05
N GLN A 92 -16.61 -6.37 -9.17
CA GLN A 92 -17.96 -5.81 -8.98
C GLN A 92 -17.92 -4.40 -8.35
N LYS A 93 -17.05 -4.17 -7.36
CA LYS A 93 -16.91 -2.89 -6.64
C LYS A 93 -16.16 -1.84 -7.45
N ALA A 94 -15.24 -2.23 -8.34
CA ALA A 94 -14.57 -1.33 -9.28
C ALA A 94 -15.57 -0.69 -10.25
N LYS A 95 -16.65 -1.41 -10.61
CA LYS A 95 -17.79 -0.84 -11.35
C LYS A 95 -18.60 0.17 -10.53
N LEU A 96 -18.49 0.14 -9.20
CA LEU A 96 -19.25 1.00 -8.27
C LEU A 96 -18.41 2.14 -7.63
N ALA A 97 -17.11 2.25 -7.96
CA ALA A 97 -16.19 3.32 -7.53
C ALA A 97 -16.06 3.58 -6.00
N THR A 98 -16.55 2.69 -5.13
CA THR A 98 -16.78 3.03 -3.71
C THR A 98 -15.70 2.60 -2.72
N GLN A 99 -14.71 1.79 -3.12
CA GLN A 99 -13.74 1.27 -2.16
C GLN A 99 -12.61 2.28 -1.92
N ARG A 100 -12.35 2.61 -0.64
CA ARG A 100 -11.20 3.41 -0.22
C ARG A 100 -10.15 2.49 0.42
N PRO A 101 -9.09 2.10 -0.30
CA PRO A 101 -7.96 1.32 0.23
C PRO A 101 -7.22 2.01 1.38
N ALA A 102 -7.51 3.30 1.59
CA ALA A 102 -6.85 4.18 2.53
C ALA A 102 -6.81 3.64 3.98
N THR A 103 -7.79 2.84 4.42
CA THR A 103 -7.78 2.28 5.78
C THR A 103 -6.69 1.25 5.99
N LEU A 104 -6.48 0.34 5.03
CA LEU A 104 -5.49 -0.74 5.13
C LEU A 104 -4.05 -0.22 5.15
N VAL A 105 -3.77 0.79 4.34
CA VAL A 105 -2.41 1.33 4.21
C VAL A 105 -2.08 2.43 5.21
N LYS A 106 -3.07 3.00 5.91
CA LYS A 106 -2.88 4.13 6.84
C LYS A 106 -1.81 3.83 7.89
N ASN A 107 -1.87 2.63 8.48
CA ASN A 107 -0.95 2.21 9.52
C ASN A 107 0.46 1.92 8.99
N CYS A 108 0.65 1.80 7.68
CA CYS A 108 1.96 1.62 7.07
C CYS A 108 2.78 2.91 7.07
N PHE A 109 2.14 4.09 7.16
CA PHE A 109 2.81 5.38 7.18
C PHE A 109 3.21 5.84 8.60
N LEU A 110 2.81 5.13 9.66
CA LEU A 110 3.14 5.52 11.04
C LEU A 110 4.65 5.65 11.32
N PRO A 111 5.54 4.76 10.82
CA PRO A 111 6.99 4.91 11.04
C PRO A 111 7.57 6.18 10.40
N LEU A 112 6.90 6.75 9.40
CA LEU A 112 7.37 7.98 8.76
C LEU A 112 7.40 9.17 9.72
N ARG A 113 6.72 9.08 10.87
CA ARG A 113 6.79 10.09 11.94
C ARG A 113 8.21 10.26 12.52
N GLU A 114 9.07 9.26 12.40
CA GLU A 114 10.47 9.35 12.82
C GLU A 114 11.34 10.12 11.82
N TYR A 115 10.89 10.24 10.57
CA TYR A 115 11.63 10.87 9.48
C TYR A 115 11.12 12.28 9.13
N PHE A 116 9.86 12.58 9.41
CA PHE A 116 9.22 13.85 9.05
C PHE A 116 8.56 14.54 10.24
N LYS A 117 8.40 15.86 10.15
CA LYS A 117 7.70 16.66 11.15
C LYS A 117 6.25 16.18 11.30
N TYR A 118 5.88 15.80 12.52
CA TYR A 118 4.52 15.42 12.86
C TYR A 118 3.68 16.65 13.23
N PHE A 119 2.49 16.77 12.66
CA PHE A 119 1.50 17.78 13.03
C PHE A 119 0.32 17.09 13.70
N SER A 120 0.07 17.41 14.97
CA SER A 120 -1.13 16.95 15.67
C SER A 120 -2.33 17.80 15.27
N GLN A 121 -3.49 17.17 15.12
CA GLN A 121 -4.74 17.83 14.75
C GLN A 121 -5.35 18.67 15.91
N ASN A 122 -4.71 18.67 17.08
CA ASN A 122 -5.15 19.40 18.27
C ASN A 122 -4.59 20.84 18.34
N SER A 123 -4.82 21.63 17.29
CA SER A 123 -4.59 23.08 17.32
C SER A 123 -5.92 23.85 17.19
N VAL A 124 -6.94 23.44 17.95
CA VAL A 124 -8.10 24.30 18.19
C VAL A 124 -7.88 24.92 19.57
N PRO A 125 -7.62 26.23 19.69
CA PRO A 125 -7.70 26.89 20.98
C PRO A 125 -9.14 26.81 21.44
N LEU A 126 -9.39 26.15 22.58
CA LEU A 126 -10.68 26.20 23.25
C LEU A 126 -10.79 27.57 23.93
N TYR A 127 -11.16 28.60 23.16
CA TYR A 127 -11.65 29.87 23.69
C TYR A 127 -13.13 29.99 23.35
N LYS A 128 -13.99 29.73 24.33
CA LYS A 128 -15.16 30.52 24.67
C LYS A 128 -15.48 30.31 26.14
#